data_AF-A0A3D9BYQ5-F1
#
_entry.id   AF-A0A3D9BYQ5-F1
#
_cell.length_a   1.000
_cell.length_b   1.000
_cell.length_c   1.000
_cell.angle_alpha   90.00
_cell.angle_beta   90.00
_cell.angle_gamma   90.00
#
_symmetry.space_group_name_H-M   'P 1'
#
loop_
_entity.id
_entity.type
_entity.pdbx_description
1 polymer ?
#
loop_
_entity_poly.entity_id
_entity_poly.type
_entity_poly.pdbx_seq_one_letter_code
_entity_poly.pdbx_strand_id
1 'polypeptide(L)'
;MDGNDAGEAGGLRLAAEGAETRALLTGALGLADLPDLQARLARIEGPVTFDLSGARRIDTAVAWALLTARDRLAAGGTRAEIAGATGDVAAILETVRAALPEPEPQPGPPRGLRVQIERLGAHVAGGWEGFLSFLGLLGLFVARLFGALLRPREFRLTALAHHCQAVGLQAVPIVALMSFLIGVVLAFQGSAQLRQFGAEVFVVDLIAISILRELGILLTAIIVAGRTASAFTAAIGSMKMREEIDAMRTLGIDPGHALIVPRVLALVLMLPILGLLANVAGLFGGALMSWIELGISPAMFMTRLSEGTDLNHAAVGLVKAPVFAVLIGVIGCRAGLQVGSTAESLGRMTSAAVVAAIFAVILADALFSIFFQQIGV
;
A
#
# COMPACT_ATOMS: atom_id res chain seq x y z
N MET A 1 68.01 -17.27 21.75
CA MET A 1 67.90 -18.28 20.69
C MET A 1 66.65 -17.95 19.93
N ASP A 2 66.84 -17.18 18.85
CA ASP A 2 65.81 -16.79 17.90
C ASP A 2 65.27 -18.03 17.20
N GLY A 3 63.96 -18.26 17.33
CA GLY A 3 63.20 -19.23 16.55
C GLY A 3 62.20 -18.47 15.68
N ASN A 4 62.71 -17.89 14.60
CA ASN A 4 61.92 -17.26 13.55
C ASN A 4 61.15 -18.35 12.76
N ASP A 5 60.02 -18.83 13.30
CA ASP A 5 59.00 -19.52 12.50
C ASP A 5 58.15 -18.45 11.82
N ALA A 6 58.71 -17.90 10.73
CA ALA A 6 57.92 -17.21 9.72
C ALA A 6 56.93 -18.24 9.13
N GLY A 7 55.73 -18.28 9.70
CA GLY A 7 54.63 -19.09 9.19
C GLY A 7 54.38 -18.76 7.73
N GLU A 8 54.62 -19.72 6.84
CA GLU A 8 54.21 -19.66 5.45
C GLU A 8 52.70 -19.41 5.41
N ALA A 9 52.30 -18.20 5.03
CA ALA A 9 50.90 -17.82 4.93
C ALA A 9 50.15 -18.81 4.02
N GLY A 10 49.11 -19.44 4.57
CA GLY A 10 48.23 -20.31 3.80
C GLY A 10 47.54 -19.51 2.70
N GLY A 11 47.30 -20.11 1.53
CA GLY A 11 46.62 -19.41 0.46
C GLY A 11 46.21 -20.27 -0.72
N LEU A 12 45.33 -19.71 -1.56
CA LEU A 12 44.91 -20.28 -2.83
C LEU A 12 45.60 -19.57 -3.99
N ARG A 13 46.35 -20.34 -4.79
CA ARG A 13 46.95 -19.90 -6.05
C ARG A 13 46.24 -20.54 -7.22
N LEU A 14 45.88 -19.75 -8.22
CA LEU A 14 45.27 -20.23 -9.45
C LEU A 14 46.36 -20.26 -10.53
N ALA A 15 46.60 -21.43 -11.11
CA ALA A 15 47.45 -21.61 -12.28
C ALA A 15 46.59 -22.07 -13.46
N ALA A 16 46.76 -21.46 -14.63
CA ALA A 16 46.10 -21.92 -15.84
C ALA A 16 46.95 -23.02 -16.49
N GLU A 17 46.42 -24.23 -16.59
CA GLU A 17 47.09 -25.38 -17.21
C GLU A 17 46.29 -25.77 -18.47
N GLY A 18 46.51 -25.01 -19.55
CA GLY A 18 45.77 -25.15 -20.80
C GLY A 18 44.31 -24.69 -20.68
N ALA A 19 43.35 -25.58 -20.94
CA ALA A 19 41.91 -25.30 -20.85
C ALA A 19 41.33 -25.53 -19.44
N GLU A 20 42.16 -25.98 -18.49
CA GLU A 20 41.77 -26.30 -17.12
C GLU A 20 42.51 -25.40 -16.12
N THR A 21 41.81 -24.98 -15.07
CA THR A 21 42.39 -24.19 -13.99
C THR A 21 42.87 -25.13 -12.89
N ARG A 22 44.14 -25.02 -12.48
CA ARG A 22 44.66 -25.71 -11.31
C ARG A 22 44.66 -24.77 -10.12
N ALA A 23 43.81 -25.07 -9.15
CA ALA A 23 43.65 -24.34 -7.91
C ALA A 23 44.53 -24.99 -6.83
N LEU A 24 45.74 -24.47 -6.61
CA LEU A 24 46.69 -25.00 -5.64
C LEU A 24 46.48 -24.36 -4.26
N LEU A 25 46.20 -25.19 -3.27
CA LEU A 25 46.07 -24.78 -1.87
C LEU A 25 47.36 -25.13 -1.12
N THR A 26 47.96 -24.13 -0.49
CA THR A 26 49.23 -24.29 0.24
C THR A 26 49.12 -23.83 1.68
N GLY A 27 49.86 -24.48 2.59
CA GLY A 27 50.01 -24.05 3.98
C GLY A 27 48.92 -24.58 4.93
N ALA A 28 48.77 -23.94 6.09
CA ALA A 28 47.70 -24.22 7.04
C ALA A 28 46.55 -23.22 6.81
N LEU A 29 45.40 -23.73 6.40
CA LEU A 29 44.22 -22.94 6.05
C LEU A 29 43.13 -23.13 7.10
N GLY A 30 42.49 -22.04 7.51
CA GLY A 30 41.34 -22.11 8.41
C GLY A 30 40.34 -20.97 8.21
N LEU A 31 39.48 -20.77 9.20
CA LEU A 31 38.39 -19.80 9.18
C LEU A 31 38.85 -18.37 8.85
N ALA A 32 40.07 -18.00 9.26
CA ALA A 32 40.64 -16.68 8.96
C ALA A 32 40.87 -16.45 7.45
N ASP A 33 41.13 -17.52 6.70
CA ASP A 33 41.41 -17.48 5.25
C ASP A 33 40.13 -17.60 4.41
N LEU A 34 39.01 -17.96 5.05
CA LEU A 34 37.74 -18.26 4.40
C LEU A 34 37.22 -17.11 3.52
N PRO A 35 37.26 -15.82 3.92
CA PRO A 35 36.73 -14.74 3.08
C PRO A 35 37.49 -14.57 1.75
N ASP A 36 38.82 -14.62 1.78
CA ASP A 36 39.65 -14.55 0.57
C ASP A 36 39.51 -15.82 -0.27
N LEU A 37 39.50 -16.99 0.37
CA LEU A 37 39.31 -18.27 -0.30
C LEU A 37 37.95 -18.33 -1.02
N GLN A 38 36.85 -17.98 -0.35
CA GLN A 38 35.51 -17.96 -0.94
C GLN A 38 35.43 -16.96 -2.09
N ALA A 39 36.00 -15.77 -1.96
CA ALA A 39 35.99 -14.77 -3.03
C ALA A 39 36.74 -15.24 -4.28
N ARG A 40 37.83 -16.00 -4.12
CA ARG A 40 38.60 -16.57 -5.23
C ARG A 40 37.94 -17.79 -5.85
N LEU A 41 37.43 -18.72 -5.02
CA LEU A 41 36.67 -19.88 -5.48
C LEU A 41 35.43 -19.46 -6.25
N ALA A 42 34.77 -18.37 -5.83
CA ALA A 42 33.58 -17.85 -6.48
C ALA A 42 33.80 -17.42 -7.94
N ARG A 43 35.02 -16.95 -8.27
CA ARG A 43 35.42 -16.44 -9.61
C ARG A 43 35.79 -17.53 -10.61
N ILE A 44 35.88 -18.78 -10.19
CA ILE A 44 36.18 -19.90 -11.08
C ILE A 44 34.89 -20.25 -11.82
N GLU A 45 34.93 -20.25 -13.16
CA GLU A 45 33.77 -20.54 -14.03
C GLU A 45 34.03 -21.72 -15.01
N GLY A 46 35.29 -22.15 -15.15
CA GLY A 46 35.70 -23.23 -16.06
C GLY A 46 36.18 -24.50 -15.35
N PRO A 47 36.58 -25.54 -16.11
CA PRO A 47 37.08 -26.79 -15.54
C PRO A 47 38.20 -26.55 -14.55
N VAL A 48 38.14 -27.19 -13.39
CA VAL A 48 39.10 -26.94 -12.30
C VAL A 48 39.51 -28.21 -11.58
N THR A 49 40.81 -28.32 -11.28
CA THR A 49 41.33 -29.28 -10.31
C THR A 49 41.81 -28.53 -9.06
N PHE A 50 41.17 -28.81 -7.92
CA PHE A 50 41.59 -28.33 -6.60
C PHE A 50 42.70 -29.23 -6.07
N ASP A 51 43.94 -28.74 -6.11
CA ASP A 51 45.12 -29.47 -5.67
C ASP A 51 45.48 -29.11 -4.23
N LEU A 52 45.35 -30.09 -3.34
CA LEU A 52 45.61 -30.00 -1.91
C LEU A 52 46.97 -30.56 -1.51
N SER A 53 47.84 -30.93 -2.46
CA SER A 53 49.16 -31.51 -2.17
C SER A 53 50.06 -30.58 -1.36
N GLY A 54 49.87 -29.26 -1.45
CA GLY A 54 50.58 -28.26 -0.66
C GLY A 54 49.93 -27.90 0.67
N ALA A 55 48.74 -28.42 0.98
CA ALA A 55 47.99 -28.08 2.18
C ALA A 55 48.47 -28.93 3.36
N ARG A 56 49.00 -28.28 4.41
CA ARG A 56 49.45 -28.96 5.64
C ARG A 56 48.30 -29.23 6.61
N ARG A 57 47.31 -28.34 6.66
CA ARG A 57 46.13 -28.45 7.52
C ARG A 57 44.98 -27.66 6.92
N ILE A 58 43.76 -28.18 7.04
CA ILE A 58 42.53 -27.45 6.75
C ILE A 58 41.57 -27.59 7.93
N ASP A 59 40.61 -26.68 8.07
CA ASP A 59 39.48 -26.85 8.99
C ASP A 59 38.18 -27.21 8.26
N THR A 60 37.10 -27.38 9.02
CA THR A 60 35.78 -27.74 8.49
C THR A 60 35.20 -26.64 7.60
N ALA A 61 35.52 -25.37 7.85
CA ALA A 61 35.00 -24.25 7.07
C ALA A 61 35.65 -24.18 5.68
N VAL A 62 36.97 -24.39 5.61
CA VAL A 62 37.73 -24.50 4.36
C VAL A 62 37.31 -25.74 3.57
N ALA A 63 37.18 -26.89 4.23
CA ALA A 63 36.68 -28.13 3.61
C ALA A 63 35.28 -27.94 3.01
N TRP A 64 34.37 -27.30 3.76
CA TRP A 64 33.01 -27.00 3.31
C TRP A 64 33.02 -26.07 2.09
N ALA A 65 33.83 -25.00 2.11
CA ALA A 65 33.93 -24.07 0.99
C ALA A 65 34.43 -24.74 -0.29
N LEU A 66 35.41 -25.66 -0.19
CA LEU A 66 35.93 -26.41 -1.33
C LEU A 66 34.90 -27.37 -1.92
N LEU A 67 34.21 -28.13 -1.06
CA LEU A 67 33.16 -29.06 -1.49
C LEU A 67 31.99 -28.30 -2.12
N THR A 68 31.56 -27.18 -1.52
CA THR A 68 30.51 -26.31 -2.07
C THR A 68 30.92 -25.72 -3.42
N ALA A 69 32.17 -25.28 -3.57
CA ALA A 69 32.68 -24.75 -4.84
C ALA A 69 32.74 -25.82 -5.94
N ARG A 70 33.18 -27.04 -5.60
CA ARG A 70 33.14 -28.21 -6.50
C ARG A 70 31.72 -28.52 -6.94
N ASP A 71 30.78 -28.61 -6.00
CA ASP A 71 29.39 -28.98 -6.28
C ASP A 71 28.67 -27.91 -7.11
N ARG A 72 28.94 -26.63 -6.85
CA ARG A 72 28.46 -25.51 -7.66
C ARG A 72 28.92 -25.62 -9.12
N LEU A 73 30.19 -25.92 -9.35
CA LEU A 73 30.76 -26.07 -10.70
C LEU A 73 30.22 -27.32 -11.40
N ALA A 74 30.12 -28.45 -10.68
CA ALA A 74 29.53 -29.67 -11.19
C ALA A 74 28.05 -29.49 -11.58
N ALA A 75 27.26 -28.77 -10.77
CA ALA A 75 25.88 -28.43 -11.07
C ALA A 75 25.74 -27.52 -12.31
N GLY A 76 26.76 -26.69 -12.60
CA GLY A 76 26.86 -25.89 -13.81
C GLY A 76 27.30 -26.66 -15.06
N GLY A 77 27.54 -27.98 -14.96
CA GLY A 77 28.02 -28.81 -16.07
C GLY A 77 29.53 -28.75 -16.28
N THR A 78 30.28 -28.15 -15.35
CA THR A 78 31.73 -27.96 -15.41
C THR A 78 32.46 -29.06 -14.63
N ARG A 79 33.53 -29.63 -15.19
CA ARG A 79 34.34 -30.64 -14.51
C ARG A 79 35.11 -30.01 -13.34
N ALA A 80 34.87 -30.49 -12.12
CA ALA A 80 35.56 -30.02 -10.92
C ALA A 80 36.02 -31.21 -10.07
N GLU A 81 37.34 -31.36 -9.89
CA GLU A 81 37.95 -32.47 -9.16
C GLU A 81 38.79 -31.97 -7.97
N ILE A 82 38.90 -32.78 -6.93
CA ILE A 82 39.75 -32.51 -5.77
C ILE A 82 40.85 -33.57 -5.75
N ALA A 83 42.11 -33.15 -5.81
CA ALA A 83 43.30 -34.00 -5.88
C ALA A 83 44.29 -33.67 -4.76
N GLY A 84 45.20 -34.59 -4.44
CA GLY A 84 46.32 -34.34 -3.52
C GLY A 84 45.97 -34.27 -2.03
N ALA A 85 44.73 -34.58 -1.62
CA ALA A 85 44.36 -34.67 -0.21
C ALA A 85 44.99 -35.91 0.44
N THR A 86 45.78 -35.71 1.50
CA THR A 86 46.42 -36.80 2.26
C THR A 86 46.30 -36.58 3.77
N GLY A 87 46.40 -37.66 4.56
CA GLY A 87 46.38 -37.61 6.03
C GLY A 87 45.15 -36.90 6.60
N ASP A 88 45.37 -36.00 7.57
CA ASP A 88 44.31 -35.26 8.28
C ASP A 88 43.43 -34.42 7.35
N VAL A 89 44.01 -33.88 6.26
CA VAL A 89 43.28 -33.09 5.25
C VAL A 89 42.22 -33.96 4.55
N ALA A 90 42.56 -35.21 4.22
CA ALA A 90 41.63 -36.15 3.61
C ALA A 90 40.52 -36.57 4.61
N ALA A 91 40.88 -36.81 5.87
CA ALA A 91 39.92 -37.19 6.90
C ALA A 91 38.88 -36.09 7.16
N ILE A 92 39.28 -34.82 7.20
CA ILE A 92 38.38 -33.68 7.38
C ILE A 92 37.47 -33.52 6.15
N LEU A 93 38.00 -33.65 4.93
CA LEU A 93 37.19 -33.56 3.71
C LEU A 93 36.11 -34.63 3.63
N GLU A 94 36.44 -35.88 3.96
CA GLU A 94 35.45 -36.96 3.97
C GLU A 94 34.43 -36.79 5.10
N THR A 95 34.85 -36.32 6.28
CA THR A 95 33.94 -36.04 7.39
C THR A 95 32.92 -34.96 7.02
N VAL A 96 33.39 -33.85 6.41
CA VAL A 96 32.51 -32.79 5.97
C VAL A 96 31.64 -33.26 4.81
N ARG A 97 32.18 -34.02 3.85
CA ARG A 97 31.41 -34.61 2.75
C ARG A 97 30.27 -35.49 3.23
N ALA A 98 30.53 -36.37 4.20
CA ALA A 98 29.53 -37.25 4.77
C ALA A 98 28.45 -36.51 5.59
N ALA A 99 28.78 -35.32 6.11
CA ALA A 99 27.88 -34.47 6.87
C ALA A 99 27.17 -33.40 6.03
N LEU A 100 27.51 -33.25 4.75
CA LEU A 100 26.84 -32.30 3.86
C LEU A 100 25.40 -32.76 3.63
N PRO A 101 24.39 -31.89 3.86
CA PRO A 101 23.03 -32.20 3.51
C PRO A 101 22.92 -32.42 2.00
N GLU A 102 22.17 -33.45 1.58
CA GLU A 102 21.80 -33.55 0.17
C GLU A 102 21.07 -32.26 -0.24
N PRO A 103 21.41 -31.64 -1.39
CA PRO A 103 20.69 -30.47 -1.86
C PRO A 103 19.20 -30.82 -1.98
N GLU A 104 18.36 -30.18 -1.18
CA GLU A 104 16.91 -30.30 -1.38
C GLU A 104 16.61 -29.88 -2.83
N PRO A 105 15.89 -30.71 -3.60
CA PRO A 105 15.52 -30.33 -4.95
C PRO A 105 14.73 -29.04 -4.88
N GLN A 106 15.32 -27.94 -5.34
CA GLN A 106 14.64 -26.65 -5.41
C GLN A 106 13.43 -26.85 -6.32
N PRO A 107 12.20 -26.68 -5.83
CA PRO A 107 11.02 -26.85 -6.67
C PRO A 107 11.15 -25.90 -7.84
N GLY A 108 11.21 -26.46 -9.06
CA GLY A 108 11.30 -25.67 -10.28
C GLY A 108 10.17 -24.65 -10.35
N PRO A 109 10.36 -23.51 -11.04
CA PRO A 109 9.34 -22.47 -11.14
C PRO A 109 8.05 -23.12 -11.64
N PRO A 110 6.99 -23.14 -10.82
CA PRO A 110 5.85 -23.95 -11.16
C PRO A 110 5.19 -23.33 -12.40
N ARG A 111 4.94 -24.15 -13.42
CA ARG A 111 4.29 -23.76 -14.68
C ARG A 111 2.93 -24.43 -14.74
N GLY A 112 1.86 -23.64 -14.93
CA GLY A 112 0.51 -24.16 -15.18
C GLY A 112 -0.62 -23.46 -14.41
N LEU A 113 -1.85 -23.90 -14.66
CA LEU A 113 -3.10 -23.40 -14.05
C LEU A 113 -3.08 -23.48 -12.52
N ARG A 114 -2.38 -24.45 -11.93
CA ARG A 114 -2.24 -24.59 -10.47
C ARG A 114 -1.60 -23.37 -9.82
N VAL A 115 -0.63 -22.75 -10.50
CA VAL A 115 0.07 -21.55 -10.01
C VAL A 115 -0.78 -20.31 -10.13
N GLN A 116 -1.62 -20.24 -11.16
CA GLN A 116 -2.60 -19.16 -11.28
C GLN A 116 -3.65 -19.26 -10.17
N ILE A 117 -4.11 -20.48 -9.85
CA ILE A 117 -5.03 -20.73 -8.73
C ILE A 117 -4.34 -20.43 -7.39
N GLU A 118 -3.09 -20.83 -7.20
CA GLU A 118 -2.32 -20.55 -5.99
C GLU A 118 -2.09 -19.05 -5.81
N ARG A 119 -1.71 -18.34 -6.88
CA ARG A 119 -1.61 -16.87 -6.88
C ARG A 119 -2.95 -16.23 -6.56
N LEU A 120 -4.04 -16.69 -7.19
CA LEU A 120 -5.38 -16.18 -6.90
C LEU A 120 -5.74 -16.42 -5.43
N GLY A 121 -5.49 -17.63 -4.92
CA GLY A 121 -5.70 -18.00 -3.52
C GLY A 121 -4.92 -17.10 -2.56
N ALA A 122 -3.64 -16.85 -2.85
CA ALA A 122 -2.81 -15.94 -2.06
C ALA A 122 -3.32 -14.49 -2.10
N HIS A 123 -3.81 -14.01 -3.24
CA HIS A 123 -4.42 -12.68 -3.35
C HIS A 123 -5.74 -12.58 -2.58
N VAL A 124 -6.57 -13.61 -2.64
CA VAL A 124 -7.85 -13.68 -1.89
C VAL A 124 -7.59 -13.74 -0.39
N ALA A 125 -6.65 -14.59 0.06
CA ALA A 125 -6.26 -14.71 1.45
C ALA A 125 -5.68 -13.39 2.00
N GLY A 126 -4.75 -12.76 1.26
CA GLY A 126 -4.23 -11.44 1.63
C GLY A 126 -5.30 -10.35 1.64
N GLY A 127 -6.27 -10.43 0.71
CA GLY A 127 -7.45 -9.56 0.70
C GLY A 127 -8.32 -9.73 1.95
N TRP A 128 -8.52 -10.97 2.41
CA TRP A 128 -9.27 -11.29 3.62
C TRP A 128 -8.60 -10.77 4.88
N GLU A 129 -7.29 -10.98 5.05
CA GLU A 129 -6.52 -10.39 6.15
C GLU A 129 -6.57 -8.85 6.12
N GLY A 130 -6.52 -8.28 4.91
CA GLY A 130 -6.76 -6.87 4.69
C GLY A 130 -8.14 -6.45 5.20
N PHE A 131 -9.20 -7.16 4.83
CA PHE A 131 -10.56 -6.85 5.27
C PHE A 131 -10.71 -6.93 6.81
N LEU A 132 -10.18 -7.97 7.44
CA LEU A 132 -10.17 -8.11 8.89
C LEU A 132 -9.41 -6.96 9.58
N SER A 133 -8.28 -6.54 9.01
CA SER A 133 -7.51 -5.40 9.51
C SER A 133 -8.28 -4.07 9.39
N PHE A 134 -9.06 -3.90 8.31
CA PHE A 134 -9.97 -2.76 8.18
C PHE A 134 -11.03 -2.78 9.28
N LEU A 135 -11.68 -3.93 9.50
CA LEU A 135 -12.72 -4.09 10.50
C LEU A 135 -12.19 -3.87 11.92
N GLY A 136 -10.97 -4.34 12.21
CA GLY A 136 -10.29 -4.09 13.49
C GLY A 136 -10.01 -2.61 13.71
N LEU A 137 -9.53 -1.90 12.69
CA LEU A 137 -9.28 -0.45 12.80
C LEU A 137 -10.58 0.35 12.92
N LEU A 138 -11.62 -0.05 12.20
CA LEU A 138 -12.96 0.52 12.31
C LEU A 138 -13.52 0.31 13.72
N GLY A 139 -13.43 -0.91 14.26
CA GLY A 139 -13.84 -1.23 15.62
C GLY A 139 -13.07 -0.42 16.66
N LEU A 140 -11.75 -0.25 16.49
CA LEU A 140 -10.94 0.62 17.33
C LEU A 140 -11.43 2.08 17.25
N PHE A 141 -11.67 2.60 16.05
CA PHE A 141 -12.18 3.96 15.87
C PHE A 141 -13.51 4.17 16.59
N VAL A 142 -14.48 3.26 16.40
CA VAL A 142 -15.79 3.34 17.08
C VAL A 142 -15.64 3.27 18.59
N ALA A 143 -14.87 2.31 19.11
CA ALA A 143 -14.63 2.16 20.54
C ALA A 143 -13.97 3.41 21.15
N ARG A 144 -12.99 4.01 20.47
CA ARG A 144 -12.30 5.21 20.95
C ARG A 144 -13.13 6.48 20.77
N LEU A 145 -13.97 6.57 19.75
CA LEU A 145 -14.94 7.65 19.60
C LEU A 145 -15.94 7.63 20.75
N PHE A 146 -16.48 6.45 21.09
CA PHE A 146 -17.36 6.28 22.23
C PHE A 146 -16.67 6.62 23.55
N GLY A 147 -15.44 6.15 23.76
CA GLY A 147 -14.64 6.53 24.93
C GLY A 147 -14.37 8.04 25.04
N ALA A 148 -14.10 8.70 23.91
CA ALA A 148 -13.90 10.15 23.86
C ALA A 148 -15.18 10.94 24.18
N LEU A 149 -16.34 10.46 23.75
CA LEU A 149 -17.64 11.04 24.11
C LEU A 149 -17.91 10.93 25.63
N LEU A 150 -17.50 9.82 26.25
CA LEU A 150 -17.61 9.62 27.70
C LEU A 150 -16.58 10.42 28.51
N ARG A 151 -15.42 10.76 27.92
CA ARG A 151 -14.33 11.51 28.56
C ARG A 151 -13.87 12.69 27.71
N PRO A 152 -14.69 13.75 27.58
CA PRO A 152 -14.40 14.88 26.69
C PRO A 152 -13.15 15.67 27.08
N ARG A 153 -12.66 15.56 28.33
CA ARG A 153 -11.43 16.23 28.79
C ARG A 153 -10.15 15.66 28.19
N GLU A 154 -10.17 14.42 27.70
CA GLU A 154 -9.02 13.80 27.02
C GLU A 154 -8.97 14.19 25.52
N PHE A 155 -9.99 14.91 25.03
CA PHE A 155 -10.14 15.22 23.62
C PHE A 155 -9.26 16.40 23.17
N ARG A 156 -8.43 16.17 22.15
CA ARG A 156 -7.53 17.17 21.58
C ARG A 156 -8.23 18.07 20.56
N LEU A 157 -9.03 19.04 21.05
CA LEU A 157 -9.77 19.99 20.21
C LEU A 157 -8.88 20.77 19.23
N THR A 158 -7.65 21.12 19.63
CA THR A 158 -6.69 21.82 18.76
C THR A 158 -6.28 20.99 17.55
N ALA A 159 -6.04 19.68 17.74
CA ALA A 159 -5.74 18.76 16.66
C ALA A 159 -6.96 18.54 15.74
N LEU A 160 -8.17 18.45 16.32
CA LEU A 160 -9.40 18.36 15.55
C LEU A 160 -9.58 19.60 14.66
N ALA A 161 -9.45 20.81 15.22
CA ALA A 161 -9.61 22.06 14.49
C ALA A 161 -8.61 22.19 13.34
N HIS A 162 -7.35 21.82 13.58
CA HIS A 162 -6.32 21.77 12.54
C HIS A 162 -6.72 20.84 11.38
N HIS A 163 -7.22 19.63 11.70
CA HIS A 163 -7.68 18.70 10.66
C HIS A 163 -8.97 19.15 9.98
N CYS A 164 -9.90 19.81 10.67
CA CYS A 164 -11.09 20.40 10.04
C CYS A 164 -10.71 21.47 9.02
N GLN A 165 -9.73 22.32 9.31
CA GLN A 165 -9.23 23.31 8.36
C GLN A 165 -8.56 22.64 7.15
N ALA A 166 -7.68 21.66 7.38
CA ALA A 166 -6.95 20.98 6.31
C ALA A 166 -7.87 20.14 5.40
N VAL A 167 -8.83 19.41 5.99
CA VAL A 167 -9.75 18.54 5.25
C VAL A 167 -10.91 19.33 4.65
N GLY A 168 -11.44 20.29 5.38
CA GLY A 168 -12.62 21.06 4.99
C GLY A 168 -12.29 22.28 4.17
N LEU A 169 -11.74 23.32 4.81
CA LEU A 169 -11.57 24.65 4.20
C LEU A 169 -10.72 24.60 2.93
N GLN A 170 -9.64 23.81 2.91
CA GLN A 170 -8.81 23.67 1.71
C GLN A 170 -9.50 22.93 0.56
N ALA A 171 -10.63 22.23 0.81
CA ALA A 171 -11.39 21.49 -0.22
C ALA A 171 -12.47 22.33 -0.89
N VAL A 172 -12.92 23.39 -0.21
CA VAL A 172 -14.01 24.25 -0.64
C VAL A 172 -13.86 24.68 -2.11
N PRO A 173 -12.71 25.19 -2.58
CA PRO A 173 -12.61 25.71 -3.95
C PRO A 173 -12.79 24.63 -5.02
N ILE A 174 -12.14 23.46 -4.84
CA ILE A 174 -12.22 22.38 -5.81
C ILE A 174 -13.59 21.70 -5.80
N VAL A 175 -14.20 21.51 -4.63
CA VAL A 175 -15.53 20.93 -4.49
C VAL A 175 -16.59 21.85 -5.11
N ALA A 176 -16.55 23.15 -4.81
CA ALA A 176 -17.49 24.12 -5.36
C ALA A 176 -17.37 24.22 -6.90
N LEU A 177 -16.13 24.36 -7.42
CA LEU A 177 -15.90 24.47 -8.85
C LEU A 177 -16.36 23.22 -9.61
N MET A 178 -15.97 22.03 -9.14
CA MET A 178 -16.36 20.78 -9.79
C MET A 178 -17.87 20.57 -9.76
N SER A 179 -18.52 20.83 -8.63
CA SER A 179 -19.97 20.65 -8.49
C SER A 179 -20.73 21.64 -9.37
N PHE A 180 -20.27 22.90 -9.45
CA PHE A 180 -20.81 23.89 -10.36
C PHE A 180 -20.73 23.44 -11.82
N LEU A 181 -19.55 23.00 -12.28
CA LEU A 181 -19.36 22.53 -13.65
C LEU A 181 -20.23 21.30 -13.96
N ILE A 182 -20.34 20.36 -13.02
CA ILE A 182 -21.22 19.20 -13.18
C ILE A 182 -22.69 19.62 -13.27
N GLY A 183 -23.12 20.59 -12.46
CA GLY A 183 -24.47 21.15 -12.55
C GLY A 183 -24.77 21.77 -13.92
N VAL A 184 -23.84 22.54 -14.47
CA VAL A 184 -23.93 23.10 -15.84
C VAL A 184 -24.06 21.98 -16.88
N VAL A 185 -23.20 20.97 -16.81
CA VAL A 185 -23.20 19.84 -17.76
C VAL A 185 -24.51 19.05 -17.68
N LEU A 186 -25.02 18.79 -16.47
CA LEU A 186 -26.28 18.09 -16.24
C LEU A 186 -27.47 18.84 -16.81
N ALA A 187 -27.54 20.16 -16.58
CA ALA A 187 -28.60 20.99 -17.13
C ALA A 187 -28.59 21.00 -18.66
N PHE A 188 -27.40 21.14 -19.27
CA PHE A 188 -27.26 21.13 -20.71
C PHE A 188 -27.66 19.78 -21.33
N GLN A 189 -27.15 18.68 -20.79
CA GLN A 189 -27.46 17.34 -21.30
C GLN A 189 -28.92 16.95 -21.03
N GLY A 190 -29.45 17.27 -19.84
CA GLY A 190 -30.84 17.03 -19.47
C GLY A 190 -31.82 17.81 -20.35
N SER A 191 -31.52 19.08 -20.64
CA SER A 191 -32.27 19.91 -21.59
C SER A 191 -32.35 19.24 -22.96
N ALA A 192 -31.20 18.87 -23.54
CA ALA A 192 -31.16 18.24 -24.85
C ALA A 192 -31.99 16.93 -24.89
N GLN A 193 -31.97 16.15 -23.82
CA GLN A 193 -32.69 14.87 -23.74
C GLN A 193 -34.18 14.98 -23.42
N LEU A 194 -34.63 16.05 -22.75
CA LEU A 194 -36.06 16.25 -22.45
C LEU A 194 -36.76 17.06 -23.55
N ARG A 195 -36.02 17.88 -24.31
CA ARG A 195 -36.55 18.63 -25.45
C ARG A 195 -37.20 17.75 -26.52
N GLN A 196 -36.61 16.59 -26.81
CA GLN A 196 -37.19 15.62 -27.76
C GLN A 196 -38.57 15.07 -27.33
N PHE A 197 -38.92 15.18 -26.03
CA PHE A 197 -40.21 14.78 -25.48
C PHE A 197 -41.12 15.96 -25.15
N GLY A 198 -40.71 17.20 -25.44
CA GLY A 198 -41.45 18.41 -25.06
C GLY A 198 -41.50 18.64 -23.54
N ALA A 199 -40.56 18.07 -22.79
CA ALA A 199 -40.59 17.94 -21.33
C ALA A 199 -39.52 18.81 -20.62
N GLU A 200 -39.11 19.91 -21.24
CA GLU A 200 -37.98 20.76 -20.80
C GLU A 200 -38.14 21.34 -19.38
N VAL A 201 -39.38 21.49 -18.91
CA VAL A 201 -39.66 21.98 -17.55
C VAL A 201 -39.16 21.02 -16.46
N PHE A 202 -39.09 19.71 -16.74
CA PHE A 202 -38.63 18.69 -15.81
C PHE A 202 -37.09 18.63 -15.68
N VAL A 203 -36.36 19.44 -16.44
CA VAL A 203 -34.90 19.56 -16.31
C VAL A 203 -34.54 20.02 -14.89
N VAL A 204 -35.33 20.91 -14.30
CA VAL A 204 -35.09 21.41 -12.93
C VAL A 204 -35.20 20.28 -11.92
N ASP A 205 -36.23 19.43 -12.03
CA ASP A 205 -36.43 18.28 -11.14
C ASP A 205 -35.30 17.26 -11.27
N LEU A 206 -34.88 16.99 -12.52
CA LEU A 206 -33.74 16.11 -12.80
C LEU A 206 -32.46 16.62 -12.13
N ILE A 207 -32.15 17.91 -12.27
CA ILE A 207 -30.97 18.52 -11.64
C ILE A 207 -31.08 18.44 -10.11
N ALA A 208 -32.22 18.82 -9.56
CA ALA A 208 -32.44 18.89 -8.13
C ALA A 208 -32.27 17.53 -7.46
N ILE A 209 -33.00 16.51 -7.95
CA ILE A 209 -32.95 15.16 -7.41
C ILE A 209 -31.55 14.57 -7.58
N SER A 210 -30.97 14.67 -8.78
CA SER A 210 -29.66 14.07 -9.07
C SER A 210 -28.54 14.66 -8.22
N ILE A 211 -28.52 15.99 -8.03
CA ILE A 211 -27.48 16.66 -7.24
C ILE A 211 -27.68 16.40 -5.75
N LEU A 212 -28.89 16.60 -5.23
CA LEU A 212 -29.14 16.54 -3.79
C LEU A 212 -29.05 15.12 -3.22
N ARG A 213 -29.51 14.12 -3.97
CA ARG A 213 -29.64 12.74 -3.48
C ARG A 213 -28.40 11.89 -3.73
N GLU A 214 -27.72 12.11 -4.86
CA GLU A 214 -26.57 11.28 -5.27
C GLU A 214 -25.30 12.11 -5.50
N LEU A 215 -25.29 12.96 -6.53
CA LEU A 215 -24.04 13.44 -7.13
C LEU A 215 -23.29 14.41 -6.24
N GLY A 216 -23.96 15.33 -5.54
CA GLY A 216 -23.27 16.33 -4.74
C GLY A 216 -22.43 15.70 -3.63
N ILE A 217 -22.99 14.75 -2.89
CA ILE A 217 -22.24 14.06 -1.84
C ILE A 217 -21.23 13.06 -2.40
N LEU A 218 -21.57 12.30 -3.45
CA LEU A 218 -20.69 11.30 -4.04
C LEU A 218 -19.45 11.96 -4.64
N LEU A 219 -19.60 13.03 -5.42
CA LEU A 219 -18.48 13.75 -6.02
C LEU A 219 -17.59 14.39 -4.97
N THR A 220 -18.20 14.99 -3.94
CA THR A 220 -17.45 15.51 -2.78
C THR A 220 -16.62 14.41 -2.12
N ALA A 221 -17.22 13.24 -1.89
CA ALA A 221 -16.53 12.11 -1.29
C ALA A 221 -15.38 11.58 -2.17
N ILE A 222 -15.55 11.50 -3.49
CA ILE A 222 -14.50 11.09 -4.43
C ILE A 222 -13.31 12.07 -4.42
N ILE A 223 -13.60 13.38 -4.48
CA ILE A 223 -12.56 14.42 -4.45
C ILE A 223 -11.80 14.39 -3.11
N VAL A 224 -12.54 14.30 -2.00
CA VAL A 224 -11.96 14.22 -0.66
C VAL A 224 -11.19 12.92 -0.47
N ALA A 225 -11.66 11.79 -1.02
CA ALA A 225 -10.94 10.52 -1.00
C ALA A 225 -9.58 10.66 -1.68
N GLY A 226 -9.53 11.23 -2.88
CA GLY A 226 -8.28 11.42 -3.63
C GLY A 226 -7.23 12.23 -2.87
N ARG A 227 -7.63 13.38 -2.32
CA ARG A 227 -6.71 14.30 -1.66
C ARG A 227 -6.44 13.93 -0.21
N THR A 228 -7.49 13.69 0.58
CA THR A 228 -7.37 13.52 2.04
C THR A 228 -6.87 12.12 2.41
N ALA A 229 -7.27 11.05 1.71
CA ALA A 229 -6.73 9.72 1.99
C ALA A 229 -5.23 9.67 1.69
N SER A 230 -4.80 10.29 0.57
CA SER A 230 -3.38 10.46 0.24
C SER A 230 -2.63 11.23 1.33
N ALA A 231 -3.15 12.38 1.75
CA ALA A 231 -2.52 13.21 2.76
C ALA A 231 -2.39 12.50 4.11
N PHE A 232 -3.41 11.74 4.53
CA PHE A 232 -3.35 10.95 5.76
C PHE A 232 -2.34 9.81 5.67
N THR A 233 -2.33 9.11 4.54
CA THR A 233 -1.35 8.05 4.26
C THR A 233 0.07 8.59 4.28
N ALA A 234 0.31 9.72 3.60
CA ALA A 234 1.60 10.37 3.52
C ALA A 234 2.09 10.84 4.90
N ALA A 235 1.21 11.51 5.67
CA ALA A 235 1.54 12.02 6.99
C ALA A 235 1.87 10.88 7.97
N ILE A 236 0.97 9.90 8.11
CA ILE A 236 1.16 8.78 9.05
C ILE A 236 2.32 7.89 8.60
N GLY A 237 2.46 7.63 7.30
CA GLY A 237 3.56 6.86 6.74
C GLY A 237 4.92 7.52 6.98
N SER A 238 5.02 8.84 6.79
CA SER A 238 6.24 9.59 7.11
C SER A 238 6.58 9.55 8.60
N MET A 239 5.59 9.62 9.49
CA MET A 239 5.79 9.46 10.93
C MET A 239 6.29 8.05 11.27
N LYS A 240 5.75 7.02 10.60
CA LYS A 240 6.19 5.63 10.77
C LYS A 240 7.62 5.42 10.31
N MET A 241 8.00 5.97 9.16
CA MET A 241 9.37 5.88 8.62
C MET A 241 10.41 6.56 9.52
N ARG A 242 10.00 7.56 10.31
CA ARG A 242 10.84 8.28 11.27
C ARG A 242 10.74 7.73 12.70
N GLU A 243 10.14 6.54 12.86
CA GLU A 243 9.92 5.87 14.15
C GLU A 243 9.14 6.70 15.19
N GLU A 244 8.46 7.77 14.77
CA GLU A 244 7.69 8.64 15.68
C GLU A 244 6.51 7.88 16.31
N ILE A 245 5.90 6.95 15.57
CA ILE A 245 4.79 6.13 16.07
C ILE A 245 5.27 5.15 17.15
N ASP A 246 6.47 4.60 17.01
CA ASP A 246 7.03 3.68 17.99
C ASP A 246 7.52 4.44 19.23
N ALA A 247 8.09 5.65 19.05
CA ALA A 247 8.37 6.56 20.14
C ALA A 247 7.10 6.96 20.93
N MET A 248 5.96 7.17 20.26
CA MET A 248 4.69 7.41 20.95
C MET A 248 4.29 6.22 21.84
N ARG A 249 4.44 4.99 21.34
CA ARG A 249 4.12 3.76 22.09
C ARG A 249 5.01 3.60 23.32
N THR A 250 6.31 3.90 23.22
CA THR A 250 7.23 3.83 24.36
C THR A 250 6.92 4.88 25.42
N LEU A 251 6.38 6.03 25.02
CA LEU A 251 5.88 7.08 25.92
C LEU A 251 4.49 6.77 26.51
N GLY A 252 3.90 5.61 26.21
CA GLY A 252 2.56 5.23 26.68
C GLY A 252 1.42 5.99 25.98
N ILE A 253 1.70 6.67 24.87
CA ILE A 253 0.69 7.39 24.09
C ILE A 253 0.13 6.45 23.03
N ASP A 254 -1.18 6.20 23.07
CA ASP A 254 -1.83 5.38 22.06
C ASP A 254 -1.93 6.12 20.70
N PRO A 255 -1.28 5.61 19.63
CA PRO A 255 -1.33 6.22 18.31
C PRO A 255 -2.75 6.22 17.71
N GLY A 256 -3.59 5.23 18.05
CA GLY A 256 -4.97 5.18 17.56
C GLY A 256 -5.78 6.39 18.01
N HIS A 257 -5.75 6.68 19.30
CA HIS A 257 -6.41 7.86 19.87
C HIS A 257 -5.77 9.18 19.41
N ALA A 258 -4.44 9.27 19.38
CA ALA A 258 -3.74 10.52 19.10
C ALA A 258 -3.72 10.90 17.61
N LEU A 259 -3.71 9.92 16.69
CA LEU A 259 -3.58 10.17 15.25
C LEU A 259 -4.87 9.92 14.47
N ILE A 260 -5.56 8.82 14.74
CA ILE A 260 -6.63 8.33 13.86
C ILE A 260 -7.96 9.01 14.19
N VAL A 261 -8.34 9.03 15.47
CA VAL A 261 -9.60 9.62 15.94
C VAL A 261 -9.80 11.08 15.48
N PRO A 262 -8.87 12.04 15.71
CA PRO A 262 -9.10 13.42 15.32
C PRO A 262 -9.17 13.61 13.79
N ARG A 263 -8.45 12.80 13.01
CA ARG A 263 -8.46 12.83 11.54
C ARG A 263 -9.78 12.32 10.97
N VAL A 264 -10.24 11.15 11.43
CA VAL A 264 -11.51 10.57 10.97
C VAL A 264 -12.69 11.40 11.44
N LEU A 265 -12.67 11.91 12.66
CA LEU A 265 -13.74 12.78 13.17
C LEU A 265 -13.80 14.11 12.43
N ALA A 266 -12.66 14.72 12.07
CA ALA A 266 -12.64 15.90 11.20
C ALA A 266 -13.31 15.61 9.84
N LEU A 267 -13.04 14.46 9.23
CA LEU A 267 -13.72 14.04 8.01
C LEU A 267 -15.23 13.88 8.21
N VAL A 268 -15.65 13.22 9.30
CA VAL A 268 -17.07 12.98 9.59
C VAL A 268 -17.84 14.29 9.75
N LEU A 269 -17.22 15.31 10.33
CA LEU A 269 -17.82 16.63 10.50
C LEU A 269 -17.78 17.46 9.21
N MET A 270 -16.67 17.43 8.48
CA MET A 270 -16.47 18.30 7.31
C MET A 270 -17.10 17.76 6.03
N LEU A 271 -17.21 16.45 5.83
CA LEU A 271 -17.75 15.90 4.59
C LEU A 271 -19.23 16.28 4.35
N PRO A 272 -20.14 16.21 5.34
CA PRO A 272 -21.52 16.69 5.16
C PRO A 272 -21.59 18.18 4.82
N ILE A 273 -20.74 19.00 5.45
CA ILE A 273 -20.68 20.45 5.20
C ILE A 273 -20.21 20.72 3.77
N LEU A 274 -19.18 20.01 3.31
CA LEU A 274 -18.70 20.09 1.93
C LEU A 274 -19.76 19.59 0.93
N GLY A 275 -20.51 18.54 1.28
CA GLY A 275 -21.61 18.03 0.46
C GLY A 275 -22.75 19.05 0.29
N LEU A 276 -23.12 19.75 1.35
CA LEU A 276 -24.07 20.87 1.26
C LEU A 276 -23.56 21.98 0.36
N LEU A 277 -22.27 22.34 0.48
CA LEU A 277 -21.66 23.33 -0.40
C LEU A 277 -21.67 22.87 -1.87
N ALA A 278 -21.36 21.60 -2.12
CA ALA A 278 -21.42 20.99 -3.45
C ALA A 278 -22.82 21.06 -4.03
N ASN A 279 -23.83 20.75 -3.23
CA ASN A 279 -25.24 20.84 -3.61
C ASN A 279 -25.61 22.26 -4.03
N VAL A 280 -25.26 23.27 -3.23
CA VAL A 280 -25.52 24.68 -3.55
C VAL A 280 -24.80 25.11 -4.82
N ALA A 281 -23.51 24.79 -4.96
CA ALA A 281 -22.73 25.15 -6.14
C ALA A 281 -23.25 24.46 -7.42
N GLY A 282 -23.63 23.19 -7.31
CA GLY A 282 -24.19 22.43 -8.42
C GLY A 282 -25.57 22.91 -8.85
N LEU A 283 -26.46 23.18 -7.90
CA LEU A 283 -27.76 23.79 -8.19
C LEU A 283 -27.61 25.16 -8.84
N PHE A 284 -26.65 25.97 -8.37
CA PHE A 284 -26.35 27.26 -8.98
C PHE A 284 -25.86 27.13 -10.44
N GLY A 285 -24.96 26.17 -10.71
CA GLY A 285 -24.52 25.86 -12.07
C GLY A 285 -25.65 25.38 -12.98
N GLY A 286 -26.52 24.51 -12.45
CA GLY A 286 -27.70 24.05 -13.17
C GLY A 286 -28.68 25.18 -13.48
N ALA A 287 -28.98 26.04 -12.50
CA ALA A 287 -29.86 27.19 -12.67
C ALA A 287 -29.35 28.18 -13.72
N LEU A 288 -28.04 28.48 -13.70
CA LEU A 288 -27.42 29.35 -14.69
C LEU A 288 -27.56 28.79 -16.10
N MET A 289 -27.29 27.49 -16.27
CA MET A 289 -27.36 26.86 -17.58
C MET A 289 -28.80 26.69 -18.07
N SER A 290 -29.75 26.36 -17.20
CA SER A 290 -31.18 26.32 -17.53
C SER A 290 -31.70 27.69 -17.95
N TRP A 291 -31.19 28.78 -17.37
CA TRP A 291 -31.57 30.12 -17.81
C TRP A 291 -31.05 30.43 -19.22
N ILE A 292 -29.80 30.08 -19.51
CA ILE A 292 -29.17 30.37 -20.81
C ILE A 292 -29.76 29.50 -21.93
N GLU A 293 -29.94 28.19 -21.70
CA GLU A 293 -30.34 27.24 -22.74
C GLU A 293 -31.86 27.17 -22.94
N LEU A 294 -32.64 27.26 -21.85
CA LEU A 294 -34.10 27.05 -21.88
C LEU A 294 -34.90 28.33 -21.63
N GLY A 295 -34.24 29.46 -21.34
CA GLY A 295 -34.92 30.70 -20.97
C GLY A 295 -35.67 30.63 -19.63
N ILE A 296 -35.38 29.62 -18.80
CA ILE A 296 -36.01 29.45 -17.49
C ILE A 296 -35.49 30.55 -16.55
N SER A 297 -36.38 31.45 -16.12
CA SER A 297 -35.98 32.51 -15.21
C SER A 297 -35.55 31.94 -13.85
N PRO A 298 -34.62 32.60 -13.13
CA PRO A 298 -34.21 32.17 -11.79
C PRO A 298 -35.37 32.05 -10.79
N ALA A 299 -36.39 32.90 -10.93
CA ALA A 299 -37.60 32.82 -10.12
C ALA A 299 -38.39 31.53 -10.39
N MET A 300 -38.58 31.17 -11.66
CA MET A 300 -39.26 29.93 -12.06
C MET A 300 -38.48 28.70 -11.61
N PHE A 301 -37.15 28.72 -11.75
CA PHE A 301 -36.28 27.66 -11.24
C PHE A 301 -36.47 27.45 -9.74
N MET A 302 -36.51 28.53 -8.95
CA MET A 302 -36.71 28.43 -7.51
C MET A 302 -38.09 27.87 -7.13
N THR A 303 -39.15 28.31 -7.81
CA THR A 303 -40.50 27.77 -7.62
C THR A 303 -40.52 26.26 -7.89
N ARG A 304 -39.97 25.82 -9.03
CA ARG A 304 -39.88 24.40 -9.38
C ARG A 304 -39.03 23.60 -8.42
N LEU A 305 -37.89 24.16 -8.00
CA LEU A 305 -37.05 23.53 -7.00
C LEU A 305 -37.84 23.31 -5.70
N SER A 306 -38.64 24.29 -5.25
CA SER A 306 -39.44 24.16 -4.02
C SER A 306 -40.63 23.20 -4.16
N GLU A 307 -41.21 23.08 -5.36
CA GLU A 307 -42.35 22.20 -5.62
C GLU A 307 -41.93 20.75 -5.89
N GLY A 308 -40.79 20.56 -6.57
CA GLY A 308 -40.28 19.26 -7.00
C GLY A 308 -39.26 18.62 -6.04
N THR A 309 -38.75 19.38 -5.06
CA THR A 309 -37.75 18.88 -4.11
C THR A 309 -38.32 18.76 -2.71
N ASP A 310 -38.54 17.53 -2.26
CA ASP A 310 -38.73 17.28 -0.84
C ASP A 310 -37.38 17.41 -0.10
N LEU A 311 -37.39 18.00 1.11
CA LEU A 311 -36.23 18.10 2.01
C LEU A 311 -35.61 16.71 2.25
N ASN A 312 -36.40 15.66 2.10
CA ASN A 312 -35.99 14.27 2.15
C ASN A 312 -34.85 13.93 1.15
N HIS A 313 -34.81 14.50 -0.05
CA HIS A 313 -33.73 14.21 -1.01
C HIS A 313 -32.37 14.67 -0.50
N ALA A 314 -32.30 15.88 0.06
CA ALA A 314 -31.08 16.38 0.66
C ALA A 314 -30.69 15.57 1.92
N ALA A 315 -31.67 15.19 2.74
CA ALA A 315 -31.43 14.37 3.93
C ALA A 315 -30.85 12.98 3.57
N VAL A 316 -31.38 12.32 2.54
CA VAL A 316 -30.86 11.04 2.02
C VAL A 316 -29.39 11.15 1.63
N GLY A 317 -29.03 12.19 0.88
CA GLY A 317 -27.63 12.45 0.51
C GLY A 317 -26.75 12.71 1.73
N LEU A 318 -27.21 13.53 2.68
CA LEU A 318 -26.44 13.90 3.87
C LEU A 318 -26.21 12.70 4.82
N VAL A 319 -27.16 11.77 4.95
CA VAL A 319 -27.01 10.58 5.79
C VAL A 319 -25.89 9.66 5.31
N LYS A 320 -25.60 9.63 4.00
CA LYS A 320 -24.47 8.85 3.44
C LYS A 320 -23.11 9.45 3.82
N ALA A 321 -23.03 10.76 4.03
CA ALA A 321 -21.77 11.50 4.19
C ALA A 321 -20.90 11.02 5.36
N PRO A 322 -21.42 10.82 6.60
CA PRO A 322 -20.62 10.30 7.70
C PRO A 322 -20.01 8.93 7.41
N VAL A 323 -20.73 8.07 6.70
CA VAL A 323 -20.25 6.72 6.36
C VAL A 323 -19.10 6.80 5.37
N PHE A 324 -19.23 7.60 4.32
CA PHE A 324 -18.14 7.85 3.37
C PHE A 324 -16.92 8.46 4.06
N ALA A 325 -17.12 9.40 4.98
CA ALA A 325 -16.05 10.02 5.76
C ALA A 325 -15.27 9.00 6.60
N VAL A 326 -15.97 8.08 7.27
CA VAL A 326 -15.34 6.99 8.03
C VAL A 326 -14.55 6.07 7.11
N LEU A 327 -15.13 5.65 5.98
CA LEU A 327 -14.45 4.81 4.99
C LEU A 327 -13.14 5.46 4.51
N ILE A 328 -13.20 6.71 4.04
CA ILE A 328 -12.04 7.47 3.54
C ILE A 328 -10.98 7.60 4.63
N GLY A 329 -11.39 8.01 5.84
CA GLY A 329 -10.48 8.27 6.94
C GLY A 329 -9.78 7.01 7.44
N VAL A 330 -10.52 5.92 7.63
CA VAL A 330 -9.98 4.64 8.10
C VAL A 330 -9.06 4.03 7.05
N ILE A 331 -9.45 4.04 5.77
CA ILE A 331 -8.60 3.51 4.67
C ILE A 331 -7.28 4.28 4.59
N GLY A 332 -7.31 5.61 4.59
CA GLY A 332 -6.11 6.44 4.55
C GLY A 332 -5.20 6.26 5.77
N CYS A 333 -5.78 6.21 6.98
CA CYS A 333 -5.00 5.98 8.19
C CYS A 333 -4.38 4.58 8.22
N ARG A 334 -5.11 3.55 7.79
CA ARG A 334 -4.60 2.18 7.72
C ARG A 334 -3.45 2.06 6.74
N ALA A 335 -3.60 2.63 5.54
CA ALA A 335 -2.56 2.61 4.53
C ALA A 335 -1.28 3.27 5.06
N GLY A 336 -1.40 4.40 5.76
CA GLY A 336 -0.26 5.06 6.42
C GLY A 336 0.44 4.17 7.46
N LEU A 337 -0.32 3.44 8.28
CA LEU A 337 0.24 2.49 9.25
C LEU A 337 0.89 1.26 8.58
N GLN A 338 0.56 0.96 7.32
CA GLN A 338 1.10 -0.17 6.55
C GLN A 338 2.33 0.20 5.71
N VAL A 339 2.73 1.47 5.69
CA VAL A 339 3.93 1.93 4.97
C VAL A 339 5.19 1.22 5.49
N GLY A 340 6.05 0.79 4.58
CA GLY A 340 7.36 0.21 4.90
C GLY A 340 8.42 1.29 5.20
N SER A 341 9.68 0.90 5.36
CA SER A 341 10.78 1.83 5.64
C SER A 341 11.27 2.63 4.42
N THR A 342 10.72 2.40 3.22
CA THR A 342 11.17 3.03 1.97
C THR A 342 10.18 4.07 1.44
N ALA A 343 10.69 5.13 0.81
CA ALA A 343 9.88 6.16 0.15
C ALA A 343 9.02 5.59 -1.00
N GLU A 344 9.51 4.56 -1.68
CA GLU A 344 8.74 3.83 -2.69
C GLU A 344 7.50 3.15 -2.08
N SER A 345 7.63 2.55 -0.91
CA SER A 345 6.51 1.95 -0.19
C SER A 345 5.48 3.01 0.22
N LEU A 346 5.92 4.20 0.64
CA LEU A 346 5.04 5.34 0.94
C LEU A 346 4.22 5.76 -0.29
N GLY A 347 4.87 5.94 -1.44
CA GLY A 347 4.20 6.28 -2.70
C GLY A 347 3.17 5.23 -3.12
N ARG A 348 3.56 3.94 -3.09
CA ARG A 348 2.67 2.82 -3.43
C ARG A 348 1.45 2.76 -2.52
N MET A 349 1.62 2.92 -1.21
CA MET A 349 0.50 2.91 -0.25
C MET A 349 -0.39 4.14 -0.39
N THR A 350 0.17 5.29 -0.74
CA THR A 350 -0.61 6.52 -0.99
C THR A 350 -1.56 6.32 -2.17
N SER A 351 -1.06 5.82 -3.31
CA SER A 351 -1.89 5.54 -4.48
C SER A 351 -2.91 4.43 -4.21
N ALA A 352 -2.51 3.35 -3.54
CA ALA A 352 -3.42 2.26 -3.18
C ALA A 352 -4.55 2.74 -2.25
N ALA A 353 -4.26 3.64 -1.31
CA ALA A 353 -5.25 4.21 -0.40
C ALA A 353 -6.33 4.99 -1.15
N VAL A 354 -5.94 5.80 -2.15
CA VAL A 354 -6.88 6.57 -2.98
C VAL A 354 -7.82 5.64 -3.73
N VAL A 355 -7.27 4.64 -4.43
CA VAL A 355 -8.07 3.70 -5.22
C VAL A 355 -9.03 2.93 -4.32
N ALA A 356 -8.53 2.43 -3.18
CA ALA A 356 -9.36 1.71 -2.21
C ALA A 356 -10.47 2.59 -1.61
N ALA A 357 -10.17 3.85 -1.28
CA ALA A 357 -11.15 4.78 -0.71
C ALA A 357 -12.24 5.14 -1.73
N ILE A 358 -11.88 5.45 -2.98
CA ILE A 358 -12.84 5.76 -4.04
C ILE A 358 -13.73 4.54 -4.32
N PHE A 359 -13.14 3.36 -4.45
CA PHE A 359 -13.90 2.13 -4.68
C PHE A 359 -14.87 1.83 -3.52
N ALA A 360 -14.42 1.95 -2.28
CA ALA A 360 -15.26 1.74 -1.10
C ALA A 360 -16.42 2.73 -1.02
N VAL A 361 -16.20 4.01 -1.36
CA VAL A 361 -17.25 5.04 -1.42
C VAL A 361 -18.28 4.72 -2.50
N ILE A 362 -17.84 4.37 -3.71
CA ILE A 362 -18.76 4.03 -4.82
C ILE A 362 -19.59 2.79 -4.48
N LEU A 363 -18.96 1.76 -3.92
CA LEU A 363 -19.67 0.55 -3.50
C LEU A 363 -20.68 0.84 -2.39
N ALA A 364 -20.29 1.64 -1.40
CA ALA A 364 -21.19 2.05 -0.32
C ALA A 364 -22.35 2.89 -0.86
N ASP A 365 -22.12 3.82 -1.79
CA ASP A 365 -23.18 4.60 -2.41
C ASP A 365 -24.19 3.72 -3.14
N ALA A 366 -23.73 2.76 -3.95
CA ALA A 366 -24.62 1.82 -4.62
C ALA A 366 -25.49 1.02 -3.63
N LEU A 367 -24.91 0.56 -2.53
CA LEU A 367 -25.67 -0.14 -1.48
C LEU A 367 -26.71 0.76 -0.82
N PHE A 368 -26.34 2.01 -0.48
CA PHE A 368 -27.29 2.96 0.10
C PHE A 368 -28.41 3.31 -0.90
N SER A 369 -28.08 3.51 -2.17
CA SER A 369 -29.06 3.85 -3.19
C SER A 369 -30.09 2.74 -3.38
N ILE A 370 -29.67 1.47 -3.40
CA ILE A 370 -30.58 0.32 -3.41
C ILE A 370 -31.42 0.25 -2.13
N PHE A 371 -30.80 0.46 -0.96
CA PHE A 371 -31.47 0.41 0.33
C PHE A 371 -32.57 1.49 0.47
N PHE A 372 -32.26 2.74 0.14
CA PHE A 372 -33.23 3.83 0.20
C PHE A 372 -34.38 3.62 -0.80
N GLN A 373 -34.06 3.15 -2.01
CA GLN A 373 -35.07 2.81 -3.00
C GLN A 373 -36.03 1.71 -2.51
N GLN A 374 -35.54 0.69 -1.79
CA GLN A 374 -36.39 -0.36 -1.23
C GLN A 374 -37.31 0.11 -0.10
N ILE A 375 -36.90 1.13 0.67
CA ILE A 375 -37.69 1.70 1.76
C ILE A 375 -38.64 2.79 1.27
N GLY A 376 -38.59 3.13 -0.03
CA GLY A 376 -39.46 4.11 -0.66
C GLY A 376 -39.06 5.55 -0.40
N VAL A 377 -37.77 5.80 -0.10
CA VAL A 377 -37.21 7.13 0.18
C VAL A 377 -36.20 7.53 -0.89
#